data_AF-A0A7N5JF94-F1
#
_entry.id   AF-A0A7N5JF94-F1
#
_cell.length_a   1.000
_cell.length_b   1.000
_cell.length_c   1.000
_cell.angle_alpha   90.00
_cell.angle_beta   90.00
_cell.angle_gamma   90.00
#
_symmetry.space_group_name_H-M   'P 1'
#
loop_
_entity.id
_entity.type
_entity.pdbx_description
1 polymer ?
#
loop_
_entity_poly.entity_id
_entity_poly.type
_entity_poly.pdbx_seq_one_letter_code
_entity_poly.pdbx_strand_id
1 'polypeptide(L)'
;MCGSEGPRWGWGHHAPGPTLLLSVLVSAAPLGLLGEETRQLFEFDSTNTSEVSAKPPGKPYAPYSLAEFSWNNISDFLDPATLSATFRGHPIHDPTGAFANGSLAFRVQAFPSSGRPAQAPRLLHSADTCQLEVALLGARPRGNRSVFGLEVVTLGQGPDCPSMQEQRSIDDEYAPAVFQLNQLLWGSLPSGFVQWRPVAFSQRQRGRDSALPCRTSTLHPTLEYPLPQSAIVRAFFGSQANFCALNLTFGASTGPGYWDENYLSWSMLLGVGTPPVDSLSPLILGIMAVALGAPGLMLLAGGVFLLLGQKQCSEYQPIN
;
A
#
# COMPACT_ATOMS: atom_id res chain seq x y z
N MET A 1 9.32 -54.02 -31.10
CA MET A 1 10.15 -53.50 -29.99
C MET A 1 9.77 -52.05 -29.78
N CYS A 2 9.08 -51.77 -28.68
CA CYS A 2 8.72 -50.42 -28.25
C CYS A 2 9.97 -49.65 -27.83
N GLY A 3 10.12 -48.42 -28.30
CA GLY A 3 11.07 -47.44 -27.80
C GLY A 3 10.38 -46.08 -27.75
N SER A 4 9.88 -45.73 -26.58
CA SER A 4 9.27 -44.43 -26.27
C SER A 4 10.38 -43.46 -25.87
N GLU A 5 10.63 -42.41 -26.65
CA GLU A 5 11.41 -41.26 -26.21
C GLU A 5 10.45 -40.12 -25.89
N GLY A 6 10.33 -39.80 -24.59
CA GLY A 6 9.51 -38.72 -24.09
C GLY A 6 10.10 -37.34 -24.39
N PRO A 7 9.28 -36.27 -24.32
CA PRO A 7 9.75 -34.92 -24.57
C PRO A 7 10.64 -34.42 -23.43
N ARG A 8 11.87 -34.05 -23.77
CA ARG A 8 12.81 -33.38 -22.88
C ARG A 8 12.29 -31.97 -22.55
N TRP A 9 11.84 -31.78 -21.32
CA TRP A 9 11.55 -30.46 -20.75
C TRP A 9 12.86 -29.70 -20.58
N GLY A 10 13.11 -28.73 -21.46
CA GLY A 10 14.17 -27.74 -21.28
C GLY A 10 13.82 -26.84 -20.11
N TRP A 11 14.57 -26.96 -19.01
CA TRP A 11 14.55 -25.98 -17.94
C TRP A 11 15.19 -24.69 -18.47
N GLY A 12 14.36 -23.75 -18.89
CA GLY A 12 14.78 -22.39 -19.18
C GLY A 12 15.16 -21.70 -17.87
N HIS A 13 16.45 -21.58 -17.62
CA HIS A 13 17.00 -20.67 -16.61
C HIS A 13 16.70 -19.22 -17.01
N HIS A 14 15.52 -18.72 -16.64
CA HIS A 14 15.26 -17.29 -16.57
C HIS A 14 15.35 -16.84 -15.12
N ALA A 15 16.59 -16.75 -14.62
CA ALA A 15 16.88 -15.84 -13.53
C ALA A 15 16.75 -14.42 -14.11
N PRO A 16 15.84 -13.57 -13.63
CA PRO A 16 15.80 -12.17 -14.05
C PRO A 16 17.10 -11.50 -13.61
N GLY A 17 17.88 -11.03 -14.58
CA GLY A 17 19.19 -10.44 -14.34
C GLY A 17 19.10 -9.11 -13.56
N PRO A 18 20.23 -8.62 -13.00
CA PRO A 18 20.31 -7.34 -12.29
C PRO A 18 19.88 -6.12 -13.13
N THR A 19 19.78 -6.28 -14.45
CA THR A 19 19.17 -5.32 -15.37
C THR A 19 17.67 -5.11 -15.14
N LEU A 20 16.94 -6.09 -14.59
CA LEU A 20 15.53 -5.94 -14.23
C LEU A 20 15.33 -5.08 -12.99
N LEU A 21 16.26 -5.12 -12.03
CA LEU A 21 16.23 -4.23 -10.87
C LEU A 21 16.53 -2.78 -11.29
N LEU A 22 17.51 -2.60 -12.18
CA LEU A 22 17.81 -1.30 -12.77
C LEU A 22 16.67 -0.83 -13.68
N SER A 23 16.04 -1.71 -14.46
CA SER A 23 14.89 -1.35 -15.29
C SER A 23 13.62 -1.15 -14.47
N VAL A 24 13.47 -1.70 -13.27
CA VAL A 24 12.36 -1.35 -12.37
C VAL A 24 12.65 0.00 -11.69
N LEU A 25 13.90 0.29 -11.34
CA LEU A 25 14.34 1.62 -10.89
C LEU A 25 14.29 2.69 -12.00
N VAL A 26 14.40 2.28 -13.27
CA VAL A 26 14.41 3.14 -14.48
C VAL A 26 13.07 3.11 -15.24
N SER A 27 12.16 2.17 -14.98
CA SER A 27 10.79 2.10 -15.54
C SER A 27 9.75 2.58 -14.54
N ALA A 28 10.05 2.48 -13.24
CA ALA A 28 9.60 3.48 -12.27
C ALA A 28 10.29 4.83 -12.49
N ALA A 29 10.69 5.15 -13.73
CA ALA A 29 11.20 6.43 -14.11
C ALA A 29 10.34 7.58 -13.61
N PRO A 30 9.00 7.55 -13.48
CA PRO A 30 8.29 8.68 -12.87
C PRO A 30 8.59 8.89 -11.38
N LEU A 31 9.32 7.97 -10.74
CA LEU A 31 9.76 8.00 -9.34
C LEU A 31 11.25 7.66 -9.25
N GLY A 32 12.09 8.63 -9.60
CA GLY A 32 13.53 8.53 -9.45
C GLY A 32 13.94 8.25 -8.00
N LEU A 33 14.18 6.97 -7.69
CA LEU A 33 15.03 6.48 -6.60
C LEU A 33 14.82 7.18 -5.23
N LEU A 34 13.59 7.05 -4.73
CA LEU A 34 13.31 6.62 -3.36
C LEU A 34 13.77 7.47 -2.15
N GLY A 35 14.20 8.71 -2.40
CA GLY A 35 14.34 9.74 -1.38
C GLY A 35 13.81 11.13 -1.79
N GLU A 36 13.36 11.29 -3.04
CA GLU A 36 13.02 12.62 -3.60
C GLU A 36 11.55 12.80 -4.03
N GLU A 37 10.76 11.73 -4.13
CA GLU A 37 9.30 11.81 -4.35
C GLU A 37 8.56 12.05 -3.02
N THR A 38 9.22 11.77 -1.90
CA THR A 38 8.79 12.23 -0.60
C THR A 38 9.53 13.53 -0.28
N ARG A 39 8.79 14.61 -0.05
CA ARG A 39 9.42 15.93 0.12
C ARG A 39 9.57 16.33 1.55
N GLN A 40 8.51 16.05 2.28
CA GLN A 40 8.30 16.60 3.59
C GLN A 40 7.78 15.51 4.50
N LEU A 41 8.49 15.33 5.61
CA LEU A 41 7.91 14.68 6.77
C LEU A 41 7.13 15.75 7.53
N PHE A 42 5.81 15.61 7.54
CA PHE A 42 4.91 16.46 8.30
C PHE A 42 4.75 15.97 9.74
N GLU A 43 4.45 16.90 10.61
CA GLU A 43 4.06 16.64 11.99
C GLU A 43 2.95 17.61 12.37
N PHE A 44 1.90 17.10 12.99
CA PHE A 44 0.72 17.87 13.40
C PHE A 44 0.45 17.64 14.87
N ASP A 45 0.09 18.70 15.60
CA ASP A 45 -0.44 18.61 16.95
C ASP A 45 -1.95 18.30 16.91
N SER A 46 -2.34 17.13 17.40
CA SER A 46 -3.73 16.65 17.39
C SER A 46 -4.45 16.79 18.74
N THR A 47 -3.92 17.54 19.71
CA THR A 47 -4.46 17.64 21.07
C THR A 47 -5.92 18.12 21.18
N ASN A 48 -6.40 18.95 20.24
CA ASN A 48 -7.76 19.53 20.26
C ASN A 48 -8.60 19.21 19.01
N THR A 49 -8.17 18.25 18.19
CA THR A 49 -8.81 17.97 16.91
C THR A 49 -9.85 16.86 17.04
N SER A 50 -11.11 17.16 16.72
CA SER A 50 -12.14 16.13 16.58
C SER A 50 -11.94 15.34 15.28
N GLU A 51 -12.18 14.03 15.33
CA GLU A 51 -11.84 13.07 14.26
C GLU A 51 -12.51 13.36 12.90
N VAL A 52 -13.59 14.15 12.91
CA VAL A 52 -14.59 14.28 11.83
C VAL A 52 -14.38 15.52 10.94
N SER A 53 -13.63 16.55 11.35
CA SER A 53 -13.71 17.86 10.63
C SER A 53 -12.41 18.59 10.27
N ALA A 54 -11.22 18.15 10.68
CA ALA A 54 -10.01 18.90 10.36
C ALA A 54 -9.18 18.22 9.26
N LYS A 55 -9.22 18.80 8.06
CA LYS A 55 -8.09 18.75 7.12
C LYS A 55 -7.41 20.12 7.24
N PRO A 56 -6.18 20.22 7.77
CA PRO A 56 -5.24 19.16 8.22
C PRO A 56 -5.61 18.49 9.57
N PRO A 57 -5.03 17.32 9.93
CA PRO A 57 -5.39 16.54 11.12
C PRO A 57 -5.08 17.22 12.48
N GLY A 58 -4.50 18.41 12.43
CA GLY A 58 -4.11 19.19 13.59
C GLY A 58 -3.36 20.45 13.18
N LYS A 59 -2.82 21.18 14.16
CA LYS A 59 -1.98 22.35 13.87
C LYS A 59 -0.63 21.88 13.32
N PRO A 60 -0.23 22.28 12.10
CA PRO A 60 1.04 21.84 11.53
C PRO A 60 2.23 22.47 12.26
N TYR A 61 3.24 21.66 12.53
CA TYR A 61 4.59 22.14 12.82
C TYR A 61 5.35 22.42 11.52
N ALA A 62 6.54 23.02 11.62
CA ALA A 62 7.42 23.19 10.47
C ALA A 62 7.79 21.81 9.88
N PRO A 63 7.56 21.55 8.57
CA PRO A 63 7.88 20.27 7.97
C PRO A 63 9.39 20.03 7.92
N TYR A 64 9.82 18.76 7.95
CA TYR A 64 11.21 18.41 7.71
C TYR A 64 11.41 18.17 6.21
N SER A 65 12.26 18.98 5.57
CA SER A 65 12.64 18.79 4.17
C SER A 65 13.54 17.57 4.02
N LEU A 66 13.12 16.57 3.25
CA LEU A 66 13.91 15.36 3.01
C LEU A 66 15.15 15.60 2.12
N ALA A 67 15.17 16.72 1.39
CA ALA A 67 16.37 17.19 0.68
C ALA A 67 17.48 17.66 1.63
N GLU A 68 17.15 18.00 2.88
CA GLU A 68 18.09 18.43 3.92
C GLU A 68 18.44 17.29 4.88
N PHE A 69 18.27 16.03 4.44
CA PHE A 69 18.68 14.84 5.17
C PHE A 69 20.03 14.33 4.69
N SER A 70 20.84 13.84 5.61
CA SER A 70 21.99 13.01 5.30
C SER A 70 21.59 11.55 5.36
N TRP A 71 21.93 10.81 4.31
CA TRP A 71 21.61 9.40 4.13
C TRP A 71 22.85 8.54 4.34
N ASN A 72 22.66 7.36 4.95
CA ASN A 72 23.70 6.35 5.07
C ASN A 72 24.15 5.78 3.71
N ASN A 73 25.28 5.09 3.71
CA ASN A 73 25.70 4.35 2.53
C ASN A 73 24.80 3.13 2.32
N ILE A 74 24.25 3.00 1.12
CA ILE A 74 23.35 1.90 0.73
C ILE A 74 24.08 0.55 0.84
N SER A 75 25.39 0.54 0.59
CA SER A 75 26.22 -0.67 0.59
C SER A 75 26.18 -1.42 1.93
N ASP A 76 25.99 -0.69 3.03
CA ASP A 76 25.95 -1.27 4.38
C ASP A 76 24.60 -1.96 4.67
N PHE A 77 23.56 -1.68 3.89
CA PHE A 77 22.17 -2.12 4.11
C PHE A 77 21.54 -2.75 2.86
N LEU A 78 22.38 -3.23 1.95
CA LEU A 78 21.98 -4.02 0.80
C LEU A 78 21.97 -5.50 1.19
N ASP A 79 20.83 -6.15 1.01
CA ASP A 79 20.65 -7.58 1.22
C ASP A 79 20.27 -8.25 -0.11
N PRO A 80 21.23 -8.84 -0.82
CA PRO A 80 20.99 -9.54 -2.08
C PRO A 80 20.10 -10.79 -1.93
N ALA A 81 20.08 -11.44 -0.76
CA ALA A 81 19.30 -12.64 -0.55
C ALA A 81 17.79 -12.34 -0.50
N THR A 82 17.43 -11.18 0.06
CA THR A 82 16.03 -10.72 0.13
C THR A 82 15.68 -9.70 -0.95
N LEU A 83 16.62 -9.39 -1.86
CA LEU A 83 16.51 -8.35 -2.89
C LEU A 83 16.06 -7.00 -2.32
N SER A 84 16.66 -6.61 -1.19
CA SER A 84 16.26 -5.40 -0.47
C SER A 84 17.42 -4.44 -0.19
N ALA A 85 17.11 -3.15 -0.11
CA ALA A 85 18.04 -2.09 0.22
C ALA A 85 17.36 -1.09 1.15
N THR A 86 18.07 -0.59 2.17
CA THR A 86 17.51 0.37 3.13
C THR A 86 18.30 1.67 3.16
N PHE A 87 17.63 2.77 2.83
CA PHE A 87 18.10 4.13 2.98
C PHE A 87 17.67 4.63 4.35
N ARG A 88 18.63 4.99 5.21
CA ARG A 88 18.38 5.52 6.55
C ARG A 88 18.99 6.90 6.65
N GLY A 89 18.17 7.86 7.03
CA GLY A 89 18.56 9.26 7.09
C GLY A 89 18.10 9.96 8.35
N HIS A 90 18.75 11.09 8.58
CA HIS A 90 18.41 12.07 9.61
C HIS A 90 18.64 13.48 9.06
N PRO A 91 17.99 14.52 9.61
CA PRO A 91 18.25 15.90 9.22
C PRO A 91 19.74 16.26 9.39
N ILE A 92 20.28 17.04 8.46
CA ILE A 92 21.65 17.59 8.54
C ILE A 92 21.74 18.62 9.66
N HIS A 93 20.71 19.44 9.81
CA HIS A 93 20.59 20.45 10.85
C HIS A 93 19.44 20.09 11.81
N ASP A 94 19.79 19.63 13.01
CA ASP A 94 18.82 19.26 14.06
C ASP A 94 19.13 20.01 15.37
N PRO A 95 18.78 21.31 15.47
CA PRO A 95 19.13 22.13 16.63
C PRO A 95 18.41 21.67 17.91
N THR A 96 17.24 21.04 17.77
CA THR A 96 16.44 20.54 18.89
C THR A 96 16.85 19.13 19.34
N GLY A 97 17.73 18.46 18.59
CA GLY A 97 18.10 17.06 18.84
C GLY A 97 16.90 16.11 18.72
N ALA A 98 15.94 16.40 17.84
CA ALA A 98 14.76 15.56 17.63
C ALA A 98 15.14 14.19 17.04
N PHE A 99 16.14 14.14 16.17
CA PHE A 99 16.65 12.95 15.51
C PHE A 99 17.97 12.44 16.11
N ALA A 100 18.38 12.91 17.30
CA ALA A 100 19.61 12.48 17.95
C ALA A 100 19.72 10.94 18.11
N ASN A 101 18.60 10.27 18.43
CA ASN A 101 18.46 8.80 18.46
C ASN A 101 17.42 8.32 17.44
N GLY A 102 17.05 9.19 16.51
CA GLY A 102 15.95 8.99 15.58
C GLY A 102 16.44 8.81 14.15
N SER A 103 15.63 8.17 13.31
CA SER A 103 15.91 8.05 11.89
C SER A 103 14.64 7.84 11.09
N LEU A 104 14.62 8.38 9.89
CA LEU A 104 13.68 8.01 8.85
C LEU A 104 14.34 6.97 7.95
N ALA A 105 13.66 5.86 7.68
CA ALA A 105 14.14 4.80 6.83
C ALA A 105 13.18 4.53 5.67
N PHE A 106 13.74 4.39 4.47
CA PHE A 106 13.06 3.92 3.28
C PHE A 106 13.68 2.58 2.88
N ARG A 107 12.93 1.49 3.02
CA ARG A 107 13.35 0.15 2.61
C ARG A 107 12.66 -0.24 1.31
N VAL A 108 13.47 -0.52 0.30
CA VAL A 108 13.04 -1.07 -0.99
C VAL A 108 13.19 -2.56 -0.95
N GLN A 109 12.20 -3.29 -1.48
CA GLN A 109 12.33 -4.71 -1.72
C GLN A 109 11.72 -5.06 -3.07
N ALA A 110 12.50 -5.74 -3.92
CA ALA A 110 12.00 -6.32 -5.15
C ALA A 110 11.57 -7.79 -4.92
N PHE A 111 10.77 -8.33 -5.85
CA PHE A 111 10.30 -9.70 -5.77
C PHE A 111 10.59 -10.47 -7.06
N PRO A 112 11.04 -11.73 -6.98
CA PRO A 112 11.32 -12.53 -8.17
C PRO A 112 10.07 -13.21 -8.74
N SER A 113 9.00 -13.31 -7.95
CA SER A 113 7.77 -14.01 -8.29
C SER A 113 6.59 -13.43 -7.50
N SER A 114 5.38 -13.83 -7.86
CA SER A 114 4.18 -13.43 -7.12
C SER A 114 4.10 -14.11 -5.75
N GLY A 115 3.59 -13.38 -4.76
CA GLY A 115 3.50 -13.88 -3.40
C GLY A 115 2.97 -12.84 -2.40
N ARG A 116 3.03 -13.20 -1.12
CA ARG A 116 2.71 -12.30 -0.01
C ARG A 116 3.77 -12.36 1.07
N PRO A 117 4.16 -11.21 1.65
CA PRO A 117 4.98 -11.19 2.86
C PRO A 117 4.25 -11.81 4.05
N ALA A 118 5.01 -12.39 4.99
CA ALA A 118 4.45 -12.90 6.24
C ALA A 118 3.97 -11.76 7.17
N GLN A 119 4.59 -10.59 7.08
CA GLN A 119 4.31 -9.45 7.94
C GLN A 119 3.22 -8.54 7.35
N ALA A 120 2.38 -7.97 8.20
CA ALA A 120 1.37 -6.98 7.80
C ALA A 120 2.03 -5.76 7.11
N PRO A 121 1.38 -5.12 6.12
CA PRO A 121 -0.01 -5.34 5.65
C PRO A 121 -0.21 -6.41 4.56
N ARG A 122 0.76 -7.34 4.38
CA ARG A 122 0.72 -8.50 3.46
C ARG A 122 0.20 -8.18 2.05
N LEU A 123 0.69 -7.07 1.48
CA LEU A 123 0.36 -6.66 0.12
C LEU A 123 0.75 -7.76 -0.89
N LEU A 124 -0.15 -8.07 -1.81
CA LEU A 124 0.10 -9.04 -2.89
C LEU A 124 1.09 -8.44 -3.88
N HIS A 125 2.25 -9.06 -4.04
CA HIS A 125 3.26 -8.61 -4.99
C HIS A 125 3.38 -9.56 -6.19
N SER A 126 3.98 -9.06 -7.27
CA SER A 126 4.41 -9.81 -8.45
C SER A 126 5.88 -9.49 -8.80
N ALA A 127 6.42 -10.16 -9.81
CA ALA A 127 7.75 -9.85 -10.34
C ALA A 127 7.85 -8.44 -10.94
N ASP A 128 6.72 -7.82 -11.25
CA ASP A 128 6.64 -6.47 -11.85
C ASP A 128 6.50 -5.36 -10.79
N THR A 129 6.66 -5.71 -9.51
CA THR A 129 6.47 -4.81 -8.38
C THR A 129 7.69 -4.74 -7.48
N CYS A 130 7.84 -3.60 -6.83
CA CYS A 130 8.70 -3.39 -5.67
C CYS A 130 7.84 -2.89 -4.51
N GLN A 131 8.20 -3.28 -3.29
CA GLN A 131 7.63 -2.74 -2.07
C GLN A 131 8.52 -1.64 -1.50
N LEU A 132 7.93 -0.49 -1.22
CA LEU A 132 8.51 0.55 -0.39
C LEU A 132 7.93 0.43 1.02
N GLU A 133 8.79 0.32 2.01
CA GLU A 133 8.45 0.53 3.41
C GLU A 133 9.07 1.82 3.91
N VAL A 134 8.25 2.67 4.53
CA VAL A 134 8.67 3.88 5.23
C VAL A 134 8.58 3.62 6.72
N ALA A 135 9.68 3.84 7.44
CA ALA A 135 9.70 3.70 8.89
C ALA A 135 10.33 4.92 9.58
N LEU A 136 9.60 5.54 10.49
CA LEU A 136 10.13 6.55 11.40
C LEU A 136 10.40 5.88 12.74
N LEU A 137 11.65 5.95 13.22
CA LEU A 137 12.08 5.32 14.46
C LEU A 137 12.74 6.33 15.37
N GLY A 138 12.34 6.41 16.63
CA GLY A 138 13.07 7.07 17.72
C GLY A 138 13.21 8.59 17.63
N ALA A 139 12.62 9.23 16.61
CA ALA A 139 12.58 10.69 16.53
C ALA A 139 11.67 11.23 17.64
N ARG A 140 12.14 12.23 18.38
CA ARG A 140 11.37 12.85 19.46
C ARG A 140 10.29 13.75 18.85
N PRO A 141 9.00 13.51 19.16
CA PRO A 141 7.93 14.37 18.70
C PRO A 141 8.01 15.75 19.38
N ARG A 142 7.56 16.79 18.67
CA ARG A 142 7.49 18.18 19.16
C ARG A 142 6.30 18.42 20.06
N GLY A 143 5.23 17.63 19.90
CA GLY A 143 4.03 17.68 20.75
C GLY A 143 3.71 16.33 21.40
N ASN A 144 2.91 16.36 22.46
CA ASN A 144 2.50 15.16 23.20
C ASN A 144 1.63 14.21 22.39
N ARG A 145 0.80 14.74 21.46
CA ARG A 145 -0.01 13.95 20.53
C ARG A 145 0.32 14.36 19.10
N SER A 146 1.51 13.94 18.67
CA SER A 146 2.01 14.25 17.34
C SER A 146 1.55 13.20 16.34
N VAL A 147 0.89 13.66 15.28
CA VAL A 147 0.49 12.85 14.11
C VAL A 147 1.47 13.16 13.00
N PHE A 148 2.15 12.12 12.50
CA PHE A 148 3.11 12.28 11.41
C PHE A 148 2.43 12.11 10.05
N GLY A 149 3.02 12.70 9.03
CA GLY A 149 2.59 12.55 7.66
C GLY A 149 3.72 12.65 6.66
N LEU A 150 3.44 12.30 5.42
CA LEU A 150 4.39 12.27 4.33
C LEU A 150 3.75 12.91 3.11
N GLU A 151 4.40 13.92 2.55
CA GLU A 151 4.08 14.39 1.20
C GLU A 151 4.67 13.40 0.20
N VAL A 152 3.84 12.88 -0.70
CA VAL A 152 4.26 12.08 -1.86
C VAL A 152 3.91 12.87 -3.11
N VAL A 153 4.91 13.11 -3.94
CA VAL A 153 4.77 13.76 -5.23
C VAL A 153 5.05 12.75 -6.30
N THR A 154 4.35 12.86 -7.43
CA THR A 154 4.47 11.99 -8.58
C THR A 154 4.48 12.83 -9.86
N LEU A 155 5.15 12.34 -10.90
CA LEU A 155 5.09 12.97 -12.23
C LEU A 155 3.72 12.77 -12.89
N GLY A 156 3.13 13.87 -13.36
CA GLY A 156 1.89 13.87 -14.12
C GLY A 156 2.13 13.59 -15.60
N GLN A 157 1.25 12.81 -16.24
CA GLN A 157 1.30 12.57 -17.69
C GLN A 157 0.63 13.70 -18.51
N GLY A 158 -0.12 14.58 -17.85
CA GLY A 158 -0.88 15.67 -18.48
C GLY A 158 -1.12 16.84 -17.51
N PRO A 159 -2.01 17.79 -17.86
CA PRO A 159 -2.35 18.91 -16.99
C PRO A 159 -3.12 18.47 -15.74
N ASP A 160 -3.86 17.37 -15.84
CA ASP A 160 -4.65 16.81 -14.76
C ASP A 160 -3.91 15.69 -14.01
N CYS A 161 -4.17 15.59 -12.72
CA CYS A 161 -3.63 14.52 -11.89
C CYS A 161 -4.41 13.22 -12.03
N PRO A 162 -3.73 12.06 -11.91
CA PRO A 162 -4.39 10.77 -11.94
C PRO A 162 -5.42 10.64 -10.81
N SER A 163 -6.51 9.93 -11.06
CA SER A 163 -7.51 9.66 -10.05
C SER A 163 -7.08 8.49 -9.17
N MET A 164 -7.19 8.68 -7.85
CA MET A 164 -7.02 7.59 -6.89
C MET A 164 -8.29 6.74 -6.86
N GLN A 165 -8.12 5.42 -6.92
CA GLN A 165 -9.19 4.43 -6.84
C GLN A 165 -9.11 3.71 -5.49
N GLU A 166 -10.26 3.50 -4.86
CA GLU A 166 -10.38 2.68 -3.66
C GLU A 166 -11.04 1.35 -4.06
N GLN A 167 -10.31 0.25 -3.90
CA GLN A 167 -10.87 -1.10 -4.03
C GLN A 167 -11.31 -1.59 -2.65
N ARG A 168 -12.50 -2.17 -2.59
CA ARG A 168 -13.06 -2.77 -1.38
C ARG A 168 -13.13 -4.29 -1.55
N SER A 169 -12.66 -5.00 -0.53
CA SER A 169 -12.80 -6.44 -0.40
C SER A 169 -13.70 -6.75 0.80
N ILE A 170 -14.44 -7.85 0.74
CA ILE A 170 -15.20 -8.38 1.88
C ILE A 170 -14.28 -9.18 2.81
N ASP A 171 -13.11 -9.56 2.31
CA ASP A 171 -12.14 -10.38 3.02
C ASP A 171 -10.99 -9.53 3.58
N ASP A 172 -10.68 -9.74 4.87
CA ASP A 172 -9.57 -9.14 5.62
C ASP A 172 -8.51 -10.17 6.05
N GLU A 173 -8.53 -11.40 5.52
CA GLU A 173 -7.61 -12.50 5.87
C GLU A 173 -6.13 -12.07 5.86
N TYR A 174 -5.76 -11.20 4.90
CA TYR A 174 -4.39 -10.74 4.73
C TYR A 174 -4.07 -9.45 5.51
N ALA A 175 -5.07 -8.72 5.97
CA ALA A 175 -4.89 -7.51 6.76
C ALA A 175 -6.13 -7.30 7.68
N PRO A 176 -6.11 -7.86 8.90
CA PRO A 176 -7.28 -7.86 9.77
C PRO A 176 -7.85 -6.46 10.00
N ALA A 177 -9.18 -6.35 9.90
CA ALA A 177 -9.95 -5.10 9.98
C ALA A 177 -9.64 -4.06 8.87
N VAL A 178 -8.94 -4.43 7.80
CA VAL A 178 -8.61 -3.55 6.68
C VAL A 178 -9.19 -4.10 5.37
N PHE A 179 -10.40 -3.65 5.05
CA PHE A 179 -11.18 -4.07 3.89
C PHE A 179 -10.93 -3.24 2.62
N GLN A 180 -9.93 -2.35 2.65
CA GLN A 180 -9.65 -1.38 1.60
C GLN A 180 -8.24 -1.55 1.05
N LEU A 181 -8.10 -1.31 -0.25
CA LEU A 181 -6.83 -1.16 -0.96
C LEU A 181 -6.92 0.09 -1.83
N ASN A 182 -6.10 1.09 -1.53
CA ASN A 182 -5.97 2.28 -2.33
C ASN A 182 -5.03 2.01 -3.49
N GLN A 183 -5.37 2.52 -4.66
CA GLN A 183 -4.63 2.36 -5.89
C GLN A 183 -4.56 3.67 -6.65
N LEU A 184 -3.37 4.03 -7.12
CA LEU A 184 -3.14 5.12 -8.05
C LEU A 184 -2.68 4.54 -9.38
N LEU A 185 -3.33 4.91 -10.48
CA LEU A 185 -2.96 4.53 -11.83
C LEU A 185 -2.52 5.78 -12.60
N TRP A 186 -1.32 5.77 -13.18
CA TRP A 186 -0.84 6.92 -13.95
C TRP A 186 -1.47 7.03 -15.35
N GLY A 187 -2.07 5.96 -15.86
CA GLY A 187 -2.69 5.91 -17.18
C GLY A 187 -3.50 4.64 -17.39
N SER A 188 -3.89 4.37 -18.64
CA SER A 188 -4.57 3.13 -19.03
C SER A 188 -3.63 1.93 -18.91
N LEU A 189 -4.14 0.80 -18.40
CA LEU A 189 -3.34 -0.42 -18.27
C LEU A 189 -2.89 -0.96 -19.64
N PRO A 190 -1.65 -1.49 -19.75
CA PRO A 190 -0.61 -1.54 -18.73
C PRO A 190 0.06 -0.18 -18.49
N SER A 191 0.23 0.22 -17.23
CA SER A 191 0.81 1.51 -16.83
C SER A 191 1.60 1.36 -15.52
N GLY A 192 2.35 2.38 -15.14
CA GLY A 192 2.77 2.52 -13.75
C GLY A 192 1.54 2.53 -12.83
N PHE A 193 1.69 1.95 -11.64
CA PHE A 193 0.69 1.98 -10.58
C PHE A 193 1.34 1.95 -9.18
N VAL A 194 0.62 2.48 -8.19
CA VAL A 194 0.97 2.35 -6.77
C VAL A 194 -0.24 1.82 -6.00
N GLN A 195 -0.01 0.89 -5.07
CA GLN A 195 -1.04 0.30 -4.24
C GLN A 195 -0.62 0.30 -2.77
N TRP A 196 -1.53 0.65 -1.87
CA TRP A 196 -1.30 0.56 -0.43
C TRP A 196 -2.59 0.28 0.30
N ARG A 197 -2.50 -0.33 1.47
CA ARG A 197 -3.63 -0.39 2.40
C ARG A 197 -3.66 0.91 3.20
N PRO A 198 -4.85 1.46 3.55
CA PRO A 198 -4.97 2.68 4.36
C PRO A 198 -4.69 2.41 5.84
N VAL A 199 -3.56 1.75 6.13
CA VAL A 199 -3.11 1.37 7.47
C VAL A 199 -1.61 1.58 7.60
N ALA A 200 -1.20 2.09 8.76
CA ALA A 200 0.19 2.13 9.23
C ALA A 200 0.27 1.42 10.59
N PHE A 201 1.46 1.28 11.16
CA PHE A 201 1.66 0.57 12.42
C PHE A 201 2.53 1.37 13.38
N SER A 202 2.11 1.49 14.64
CA SER A 202 2.88 2.16 15.71
C SER A 202 3.92 1.25 16.38
N GLN A 203 3.95 -0.04 16.04
CA GLN A 203 4.88 -1.02 16.64
C GLN A 203 5.55 -1.91 15.59
N ARG A 204 6.75 -2.41 15.90
CA ARG A 204 7.55 -3.25 14.98
C ARG A 204 6.90 -4.58 14.63
N GLN A 205 6.14 -5.17 15.57
CA GLN A 205 5.46 -6.44 15.34
C GLN A 205 4.28 -6.30 14.36
N ARG A 206 3.79 -5.06 14.14
CA ARG A 206 2.66 -4.75 13.25
C ARG A 206 1.41 -5.59 13.56
N GLY A 207 1.16 -5.78 14.85
CA GLY A 207 -0.05 -6.43 15.34
C GLY A 207 -1.28 -5.54 15.11
N ARG A 208 -2.46 -6.15 15.16
CA ARG A 208 -3.74 -5.46 14.97
C ARG A 208 -3.91 -4.27 15.94
N ASP A 209 -3.47 -4.43 17.19
CA ASP A 209 -3.62 -3.42 18.24
C ASP A 209 -2.73 -2.18 18.00
N SER A 210 -1.72 -2.29 17.14
CA SER A 210 -0.82 -1.20 16.73
C SER A 210 -1.25 -0.53 15.42
N ALA A 211 -2.35 -0.96 14.82
CA ALA A 211 -2.81 -0.44 13.53
C ALA A 211 -3.30 1.01 13.66
N LEU A 212 -2.79 1.86 12.78
CA LEU A 212 -3.12 3.28 12.66
C LEU A 212 -3.84 3.53 11.34
N PRO A 213 -4.89 4.36 11.29
CA PRO A 213 -5.47 4.76 10.02
C PRO A 213 -4.44 5.57 9.21
N CYS A 214 -4.30 5.24 7.93
CA CYS A 214 -3.58 6.07 6.96
C CYS A 214 -4.62 6.84 6.14
N ARG A 215 -4.68 8.16 6.35
CA ARG A 215 -5.56 9.06 5.58
C ARG A 215 -4.77 9.66 4.43
N THR A 216 -5.36 9.67 3.24
CA THR A 216 -4.78 10.25 2.04
C THR A 216 -5.58 11.49 1.63
N SER A 217 -4.90 12.59 1.29
CA SER A 217 -5.53 13.75 0.67
C SER A 217 -5.93 13.44 -0.79
N THR A 218 -6.74 14.32 -1.35
CA THR A 218 -6.93 14.39 -2.80
C THR A 218 -5.60 14.75 -3.48
N LEU A 219 -5.39 14.23 -4.69
CA LEU A 219 -4.24 14.63 -5.50
C LEU A 219 -4.46 16.03 -6.03
N HIS A 220 -3.42 16.87 -5.97
CA HIS A 220 -3.46 18.23 -6.46
C HIS A 220 -2.28 18.52 -7.41
N PRO A 221 -2.49 19.23 -8.52
CA PRO A 221 -1.42 19.74 -9.35
C PRO A 221 -0.57 20.73 -8.56
N THR A 222 0.74 20.57 -8.68
CA THR A 222 1.72 21.36 -7.92
C THR A 222 2.10 22.71 -8.55
N LEU A 223 1.45 23.09 -9.66
CA LEU A 223 1.64 24.39 -10.32
C LEU A 223 1.38 25.60 -9.39
N GLU A 224 0.75 25.37 -8.23
CA GLU A 224 0.45 26.38 -7.23
C GLU A 224 1.65 26.77 -6.34
N TYR A 225 2.78 26.04 -6.37
CA TYR A 225 3.95 26.34 -5.53
C TYR A 225 5.27 25.86 -6.19
N PRO A 226 6.38 26.64 -6.13
CA PRO A 226 7.65 26.24 -6.73
C PRO A 226 8.22 25.02 -6.00
N LEU A 227 8.45 23.96 -6.78
CA LEU A 227 8.96 22.69 -6.29
C LEU A 227 10.49 22.71 -6.26
N PRO A 228 11.15 22.30 -5.15
CA PRO A 228 12.58 21.98 -5.18
C PRO A 228 12.78 20.89 -6.23
N GLN A 229 13.47 21.22 -7.31
CA GLN A 229 13.66 20.29 -8.41
C GLN A 229 14.66 19.21 -7.99
N SER A 230 14.15 18.00 -7.78
CA SER A 230 14.95 16.78 -7.61
C SER A 230 16.01 16.68 -8.70
N ALA A 231 17.25 16.42 -8.30
CA ALA A 231 18.35 16.30 -9.25
C ALA A 231 18.19 15.05 -10.11
N ILE A 232 17.69 13.95 -9.53
CA ILE A 232 17.47 12.67 -10.21
C ILE A 232 16.36 12.82 -11.25
N VAL A 233 15.21 13.39 -10.87
CA VAL A 233 14.09 13.63 -11.77
C VAL A 233 14.51 14.56 -12.92
N ARG A 234 15.25 15.62 -12.62
CA ARG A 234 15.76 16.52 -13.66
C ARG A 234 16.75 15.82 -14.59
N ALA A 235 17.61 14.95 -14.07
CA ALA A 235 18.57 14.21 -14.87
C ALA A 235 17.88 13.24 -15.85
N PHE A 236 16.76 12.63 -15.45
CA PHE A 236 16.04 11.67 -16.29
C PHE A 236 15.06 12.34 -17.26
N PHE A 237 14.28 13.32 -16.80
CA PHE A 237 13.19 13.92 -17.58
C PHE A 237 13.44 15.36 -18.06
N GLY A 238 14.55 15.96 -17.67
CA GLY A 238 14.81 17.38 -17.89
C GLY A 238 13.94 18.29 -16.99
N SER A 239 13.76 19.53 -17.42
CA SER A 239 12.92 20.50 -16.71
C SER A 239 11.43 20.22 -16.95
N GLN A 240 10.85 19.34 -16.13
CA GLN A 240 9.40 19.07 -16.12
C GLN A 240 8.67 20.07 -15.22
N ALA A 241 7.40 20.34 -15.58
CA ALA A 241 6.53 21.28 -14.86
C ALA A 241 5.28 20.62 -14.25
N ASN A 242 4.98 19.37 -14.61
CA ASN A 242 3.72 18.72 -14.24
C ASN A 242 3.95 17.68 -13.16
N PHE A 243 3.72 18.06 -11.91
CA PHE A 243 3.72 17.11 -10.80
C PHE A 243 2.40 17.14 -10.04
N CYS A 244 2.07 16.00 -9.44
CA CYS A 244 0.90 15.77 -8.65
C CYS A 244 1.30 15.35 -7.24
N ALA A 245 0.84 16.10 -6.24
CA ALA A 245 1.15 15.85 -4.84
C ALA A 245 -0.07 15.27 -4.12
N LEU A 246 0.20 14.37 -3.17
CA LEU A 246 -0.75 13.88 -2.18
C LEU A 246 -0.08 13.81 -0.81
N ASN A 247 -0.88 14.04 0.22
CA ASN A 247 -0.43 13.97 1.60
C ASN A 247 -0.99 12.71 2.25
N LEU A 248 -0.10 11.95 2.88
CA LEU A 248 -0.43 10.82 3.72
C LEU A 248 -0.28 11.25 5.18
N THR A 249 -1.25 10.94 6.02
CA THR A 249 -1.17 11.19 7.47
C THR A 249 -1.50 9.92 8.22
N PHE A 250 -0.73 9.62 9.26
CA PHE A 250 -0.75 8.33 9.94
C PHE A 250 -1.18 8.48 11.40
N GLY A 251 -2.32 7.90 11.75
CA GLY A 251 -2.89 7.97 13.10
C GLY A 251 -4.12 8.86 13.21
N ALA A 252 -4.69 8.87 14.42
CA ALA A 252 -5.83 9.68 14.81
C ALA A 252 -5.50 10.49 16.07
N SER A 253 -6.41 11.34 16.54
CA SER A 253 -6.20 12.11 17.78
C SER A 253 -6.32 11.26 19.07
N THR A 254 -6.86 10.04 18.94
CA THR A 254 -7.03 9.05 20.00
C THR A 254 -6.65 7.65 19.51
N GLY A 255 -6.46 6.71 20.45
CA GLY A 255 -6.06 5.34 20.15
C GLY A 255 -4.53 5.16 20.08
N PRO A 256 -4.05 4.09 19.41
CA PRO A 256 -2.62 3.89 19.21
C PRO A 256 -2.03 5.04 18.40
N GLY A 257 -0.75 5.32 18.61
CA GLY A 257 -0.06 6.40 17.91
C GLY A 257 1.46 6.28 17.96
N TYR A 258 2.14 7.16 17.25
CA TYR A 258 3.61 7.18 17.25
C TYR A 258 4.19 7.32 18.66
N TRP A 259 3.49 8.03 19.56
CA TRP A 259 3.89 8.27 20.94
C TRP A 259 3.98 7.00 21.82
N ASP A 260 3.47 5.85 21.38
CA ASP A 260 3.50 4.61 22.17
C ASP A 260 4.91 4.01 22.24
N GLU A 261 5.59 3.86 21.09
CA GLU A 261 6.94 3.28 20.99
C GLU A 261 7.94 4.19 20.26
N ASN A 262 7.55 5.41 19.88
CA ASN A 262 8.29 6.25 18.93
C ASN A 262 8.62 5.49 17.64
N TYR A 263 7.64 4.75 17.14
CA TYR A 263 7.75 3.98 15.92
C TYR A 263 6.53 4.21 15.04
N LEU A 264 6.77 4.30 13.73
CA LEU A 264 5.74 4.33 12.71
C LEU A 264 6.27 3.55 11.51
N SER A 265 5.47 2.64 10.97
CA SER A 265 5.76 1.94 9.72
C SER A 265 4.56 1.96 8.79
N TRP A 266 4.80 2.27 7.53
CA TRP A 266 3.82 2.26 6.46
C TRP A 266 4.45 1.61 5.22
N SER A 267 3.64 0.98 4.36
CA SER A 267 4.16 0.33 3.15
C SER A 267 3.25 0.53 1.96
N MET A 268 3.86 0.62 0.79
CA MET A 268 3.19 0.64 -0.51
C MET A 268 3.90 -0.27 -1.50
N LEU A 269 3.17 -0.73 -2.51
CA LEU A 269 3.70 -1.38 -3.71
C LEU A 269 3.75 -0.37 -4.84
N LEU A 270 4.83 -0.43 -5.60
CA LEU A 270 5.06 0.31 -6.83
C LEU A 270 5.33 -0.70 -7.93
N GLY A 271 4.69 -0.55 -9.09
CA GLY A 271 4.92 -1.46 -10.20
C GLY A 271 4.58 -0.86 -11.55
N VAL A 272 4.92 -1.61 -12.60
CA VAL A 272 4.62 -1.27 -13.99
C VAL A 272 3.94 -2.46 -14.64
N GLY A 273 2.78 -2.25 -15.26
CA GLY A 273 2.00 -3.31 -15.87
C GLY A 273 0.56 -3.32 -15.35
N THR A 274 0.09 -4.50 -14.97
CA THR A 274 -1.24 -4.69 -14.38
C THR A 274 -1.10 -4.83 -12.86
N PRO A 275 -1.82 -4.02 -12.06
CA PRO A 275 -1.75 -4.09 -10.61
C PRO A 275 -2.20 -5.46 -10.09
N PRO A 276 -1.51 -6.05 -9.09
CA PRO A 276 -1.99 -7.23 -8.39
C PRO A 276 -3.40 -7.01 -7.82
N VAL A 277 -4.27 -8.00 -7.99
CA VAL A 277 -5.66 -7.96 -7.49
C VAL A 277 -5.85 -9.08 -6.49
N ASP A 278 -6.40 -8.75 -5.32
CA ASP A 278 -6.77 -9.74 -4.32
C ASP A 278 -7.98 -10.56 -4.80
N SER A 279 -7.86 -11.88 -4.74
CA SER A 279 -9.00 -12.81 -4.89
C SER A 279 -9.46 -13.29 -3.52
N LEU A 280 -10.74 -13.64 -3.39
CA LEU A 280 -11.25 -14.31 -2.19
C LEU A 280 -10.50 -15.62 -1.95
N SER A 281 -10.20 -15.91 -0.69
CA SER A 281 -9.50 -17.15 -0.35
C SER A 281 -10.35 -18.38 -0.66
N PRO A 282 -9.73 -19.53 -1.02
CA PRO A 282 -10.46 -20.77 -1.24
C PRO A 282 -11.30 -21.20 -0.03
N LEU A 283 -10.86 -20.87 1.18
CA LEU A 283 -11.60 -21.14 2.41
C LEU A 283 -12.91 -20.35 2.46
N ILE A 284 -12.86 -19.05 2.21
CA ILE A 284 -14.06 -18.19 2.21
C ILE A 284 -14.99 -18.58 1.09
N LEU A 285 -14.46 -18.87 -0.11
CA LEU A 285 -15.26 -19.41 -1.21
C LEU A 285 -15.96 -20.71 -0.82
N GLY A 286 -15.27 -21.60 -0.08
CA GLY A 286 -15.85 -22.83 0.46
C GLY A 286 -16.97 -22.56 1.47
N ILE A 287 -16.76 -21.66 2.43
CA ILE A 287 -17.78 -21.28 3.42
C ILE A 287 -19.01 -20.68 2.73
N MET A 288 -18.80 -19.75 1.79
CA MET A 288 -19.87 -19.12 1.02
C MET A 288 -20.65 -20.15 0.19
N ALA A 289 -19.95 -21.10 -0.45
CA ALA A 289 -20.59 -22.17 -1.21
C ALA A 289 -21.47 -23.06 -0.34
N VAL A 290 -21.04 -23.43 0.87
CA VAL A 290 -21.84 -24.26 1.79
C VAL A 290 -22.99 -23.45 2.40
N ALA A 291 -22.71 -22.24 2.89
CA ALA A 291 -23.68 -21.40 3.59
C ALA A 291 -24.81 -20.91 2.69
N LEU A 292 -24.54 -20.62 1.41
CA LEU A 292 -25.56 -20.24 0.44
C LEU A 292 -26.12 -21.44 -0.33
N GLY A 293 -25.28 -22.44 -0.61
CA GLY A 293 -25.66 -23.61 -1.39
C GLY A 293 -26.63 -24.51 -0.66
N ALA A 294 -26.44 -24.78 0.63
CA ALA A 294 -27.32 -25.67 1.38
C ALA A 294 -28.76 -25.11 1.51
N PRO A 295 -28.99 -23.85 1.90
CA PRO A 295 -30.33 -23.27 1.90
C PRO A 295 -30.94 -23.19 0.49
N GLY A 296 -30.13 -22.84 -0.52
CA GLY A 296 -30.59 -22.81 -1.92
C GLY A 296 -31.10 -24.17 -2.39
N LEU A 297 -30.36 -25.24 -2.11
CA LEU A 297 -30.77 -26.61 -2.42
C LEU A 297 -32.02 -27.04 -1.66
N MET A 298 -32.15 -26.67 -0.38
CA MET A 298 -33.35 -26.96 0.39
C MET A 298 -34.59 -26.24 -0.16
N LEU A 299 -34.45 -24.97 -0.56
CA LEU A 299 -35.54 -24.21 -1.18
C LEU A 299 -35.94 -24.79 -2.53
N LEU A 300 -34.98 -25.21 -3.36
CA LEU A 300 -35.26 -25.87 -4.63
C LEU A 300 -35.95 -27.22 -4.43
N ALA A 301 -35.44 -28.05 -3.51
CA ALA A 301 -36.06 -29.34 -3.20
C ALA A 301 -37.48 -29.17 -2.65
N GLY A 302 -37.69 -28.22 -1.73
CA GLY A 302 -39.01 -27.88 -1.21
C GLY A 302 -39.96 -27.34 -2.28
N GLY A 303 -39.47 -26.48 -3.17
CA GLY A 303 -40.24 -25.94 -4.29
C GLY A 303 -40.67 -27.03 -5.28
N VAL A 304 -39.76 -27.92 -5.65
CA VAL A 304 -40.07 -29.10 -6.50
C VAL A 304 -41.08 -30.01 -5.82
N PHE A 305 -40.92 -30.27 -4.52
CA PHE A 305 -41.86 -31.09 -3.74
C PHE A 305 -43.28 -30.49 -3.75
N LEU A 306 -43.41 -29.18 -3.54
CA LEU A 306 -44.70 -28.49 -3.57
C LEU A 306 -45.35 -28.51 -4.96
N LEU A 307 -44.57 -28.29 -6.03
CA LEU A 307 -45.07 -28.32 -7.40
C LEU A 307 -45.53 -29.71 -7.83
N LEU A 308 -44.84 -30.77 -7.38
CA LEU A 308 -45.22 -32.16 -7.66
C LEU A 308 -46.31 -32.68 -6.71
N GLY A 309 -46.43 -32.09 -5.52
CA GLY A 309 -47.37 -32.49 -4.47
C GLY A 309 -48.82 -32.01 -4.64
N GLN A 310 -49.10 -31.09 -5.57
CA GLN A 310 -50.46 -30.59 -5.84
C GLN A 310 -51.32 -31.54 -6.71
N LYS A 311 -51.36 -32.83 -6.38
CA LYS A 311 -52.31 -33.78 -6.99
C LYS A 311 -52.96 -34.75 -6.00
N GLN A 312 -53.48 -34.22 -4.91
CA GLN A 312 -54.60 -34.87 -4.22
C GLN A 312 -55.78 -33.91 -4.24
N CYS A 313 -56.62 -34.06 -5.28
CA CYS A 313 -57.94 -33.46 -5.35
C CYS A 313 -58.67 -33.80 -4.05
N SER A 314 -58.93 -32.78 -3.24
CA SER A 314 -59.80 -32.91 -2.08
C SER A 314 -61.17 -33.34 -2.60
N GLU A 315 -61.51 -34.60 -2.31
CA GLU A 315 -62.82 -35.18 -2.57
C GLU A 315 -63.82 -34.45 -1.66
N TYR A 316 -64.41 -33.39 -2.20
CA TYR A 316 -65.45 -32.62 -1.52
C TYR A 316 -66.70 -33.50 -1.45
N GLN A 317 -66.96 -34.12 -0.29
CA GLN A 317 -68.23 -34.80 -0.02
C GLN A 317 -69.27 -33.74 0.38
N PRO A 318 -70.33 -33.52 -0.44
CA PRO A 318 -71.41 -32.62 -0.07
C PRO A 318 -72.23 -33.23 1.07
N ILE A 319 -72.53 -32.41 2.06
CA ILE A 319 -73.38 -32.77 3.20
C ILE A 319 -74.83 -32.81 2.70
N ASN A 320 -75.41 -34.01 2.67
CA ASN A 320 -76.86 -34.25 2.61
C ASN A 320 -77.22 -35.31 3.65
#